data_AF-A0A529KK28-F1
#
_entry.id   AF-A0A529KK28-F1
#
_cell.length_a   1.000
_cell.length_b   1.000
_cell.length_c   1.000
_cell.angle_alpha   90.00
_cell.angle_beta   90.00
_cell.angle_gamma   90.00
#
_symmetry.space_group_name_H-M   'P 1'
#
loop_
_entity.id
_entity.type
_entity.pdbx_description
1 polymer ?
#
loop_
_entity_poly.entity_id
_entity_poly.type
_entity_poly.pdbx_seq_one_letter_code
_entity_poly.pdbx_strand_id
1 'polypeptide(L)' 'IDVDLYEPTRDALAFFYDRVCANGMIICDDYGSGLCPGARKAFDQFFENRPEGIIELPTGQAIVVKPS' A
#
# COMPACT_ATOMS: atom_id res chain seq x y z
N ILE A 1 -6.11 0.95 -3.34
CA ILE A 1 -6.11 2.16 -2.50
C ILE A 1 -5.63 3.28 -3.39
N ASP A 2 -6.53 4.22 -3.65
CA ASP A 2 -6.41 5.30 -4.63
C ASP A 2 -7.09 6.52 -4.00
N VAL A 3 -6.31 7.23 -3.19
CA VAL A 3 -6.78 8.35 -2.36
C VAL A 3 -5.71 9.43 -2.23
N ASP A 4 -4.65 9.36 -3.05
CA ASP A 4 -3.53 10.31 -3.23
C ASP A 4 -2.66 10.66 -2.00
N LEU A 5 -3.31 11.01 -0.90
CA LEU A 5 -2.71 11.64 0.28
C LEU A 5 -2.29 10.62 1.31
N TYR A 6 -1.38 11.06 2.19
CA TYR A 6 -0.78 10.22 3.23
C TYR A 6 -1.81 9.71 4.23
N GLU A 7 -2.55 10.60 4.90
CA GLU A 7 -3.51 10.25 5.94
C GLU A 7 -4.59 9.27 5.47
N PRO A 8 -5.31 9.50 4.35
CA PRO A 8 -6.32 8.55 3.90
C PRO A 8 -5.72 7.23 3.41
N THR A 9 -4.51 7.23 2.84
CA THR A 9 -3.83 5.97 2.45
C THR A 9 -3.48 5.15 3.68
N ARG A 10 -2.91 5.78 4.71
CA ARG A 10 -2.59 5.14 6.00
C ARG A 10 -3.85 4.58 6.67
N ASP A 11 -4.92 5.36 6.71
CA ASP A 11 -6.16 4.96 7.38
C ASP A 11 -6.88 3.85 6.62
N ALA A 12 -6.86 3.89 5.29
CA ALA A 12 -7.35 2.78 4.46
C ALA A 12 -6.55 1.50 4.71
N LEU A 13 -5.22 1.58 4.76
CA LEU A 13 -4.36 0.44 5.10
C LEU A 13 -4.71 -0.14 6.47
N ALA A 14 -4.78 0.70 7.50
CA ALA A 14 -5.13 0.26 8.85
C ALA A 14 -6.52 -0.38 8.92
N PHE A 15 -7.49 0.14 8.17
CA PHE A 15 -8.84 -0.41 8.13
C PHE A 15 -8.92 -1.73 7.36
N PHE A 16 -8.36 -1.79 6.15
CA PHE A 16 -8.54 -2.94 5.27
C PHE A 16 -7.58 -4.10 5.57
N TYR A 17 -6.35 -3.83 6.02
CA TYR A 17 -5.31 -4.85 6.12
C TYR A 17 -5.72 -6.09 6.94
N ASP A 18 -6.32 -5.89 8.11
CA ASP A 18 -6.75 -7.02 8.97
C ASP A 18 -7.91 -7.81 8.35
N ARG A 19 -8.68 -7.19 7.44
CA ARG A 19 -9.84 -7.78 6.76
C ARG A 19 -9.48 -8.50 5.46
N VAL A 20 -8.31 -8.23 4.90
CA VAL A 20 -7.81 -8.97 3.74
C VAL A 20 -7.53 -10.42 4.15
N CYS A 21 -7.99 -11.38 3.34
CA CYS A 21 -7.76 -12.79 3.58
C CYS A 21 -6.27 -13.17 3.40
N ALA A 22 -5.89 -14.33 3.93
CA ALA A 22 -4.62 -14.97 3.61
C ALA A 22 -4.40 -15.03 2.08
N ASN A 23 -3.21 -14.66 1.62
CA ASN A 23 -2.83 -14.54 0.20
C ASN A 23 -3.61 -13.46 -0.59
N GLY A 24 -4.43 -12.65 0.07
CA GLY A 24 -5.08 -11.50 -0.54
C GLY A 24 -4.09 -10.37 -0.85
N MET A 25 -4.44 -9.52 -1.80
CA MET A 25 -3.58 -8.43 -2.27
C MET A 25 -4.12 -7.06 -1.87
N ILE A 26 -3.21 -6.16 -1.53
CA ILE A 26 -3.47 -4.72 -1.42
C ILE A 26 -2.67 -4.03 -2.51
N ILE A 27 -3.33 -3.21 -3.30
CA ILE A 27 -2.73 -2.45 -4.39
C ILE A 27 -2.83 -0.95 -4.06
N CYS A 28 -1.73 -0.22 -4.13
CA CYS A 28 -1.68 1.24 -4.08
C CYS A 28 -1.58 1.79 -5.51
N ASP A 29 -2.50 2.67 -5.91
CA ASP A 29 -2.48 3.18 -7.29
C ASP A 29 -1.35 4.20 -7.51
N ASP A 30 -1.16 5.10 -6.54
CA ASP A 30 -0.25 6.25 -6.66
C ASP A 30 1.16 6.05 -6.09
N TYR A 31 1.60 4.81 -5.85
CA TYR A 31 2.86 4.55 -5.15
C TYR A 31 4.10 5.16 -5.83
N GLY A 32 4.15 5.11 -7.15
CA GLY A 32 5.22 5.67 -7.99
C GLY A 32 4.93 7.10 -8.46
N SER A 33 3.81 7.70 -8.05
CA SER A 33 3.42 9.04 -8.50
C SER A 33 4.25 10.12 -7.80
N GLY A 34 4.97 10.93 -8.58
CA GLY A 34 5.67 12.12 -8.07
C GLY A 34 4.73 13.24 -7.61
N LEU A 35 3.46 13.22 -8.03
CA LEU A 35 2.45 14.19 -7.62
C LEU A 35 1.77 13.81 -6.29
N CYS A 36 1.78 12.52 -5.94
CA CYS A 36 1.12 11.96 -4.77
C CYS A 36 2.13 11.30 -3.81
N PRO A 37 3.14 12.03 -3.31
CA PRO A 37 4.20 11.44 -2.48
C PRO A 37 3.69 10.88 -1.14
N GLY A 38 2.49 11.29 -0.72
CA GLY A 38 1.84 10.81 0.49
C GLY A 38 1.46 9.33 0.41
N ALA A 39 0.96 8.87 -0.74
CA ALA A 39 0.58 7.49 -0.97
C ALA A 39 1.77 6.54 -0.75
N ARG A 40 2.91 6.81 -1.40
CA ARG A 40 4.16 6.07 -1.22
C ARG A 40 4.58 6.03 0.24
N LYS A 41 4.67 7.20 0.88
CA LYS A 41 5.14 7.32 2.27
C LYS A 41 4.26 6.52 3.24
N ALA A 42 2.94 6.55 3.05
CA ALA A 42 2.02 5.78 3.88
C ALA A 42 2.19 4.27 3.67
N PHE A 43 2.36 3.83 2.43
CA PHE A 43 2.58 2.42 2.08
C PHE A 43 3.91 1.91 2.67
N ASP A 44 5.02 2.63 2.42
CA ASP A 44 6.36 2.29 2.92
C ASP A 44 6.35 2.15 4.44
N GLN A 45 5.82 3.14 5.16
CA GLN A 45 5.78 3.11 6.63
C GLN A 45 4.87 2.01 7.19
N PHE A 46 3.76 1.70 6.52
CA PHE A 46 2.84 0.68 7.00
C PHE A 46 3.45 -0.72 6.93
N PHE A 47 4.30 -0.99 5.91
CA PHE A 47 4.90 -2.30 5.66
C PHE A 47 6.37 -2.44 6.10
N GLU A 48 7.06 -1.35 6.49
CA GLU A 48 8.49 -1.33 6.87
C GLU A 48 8.92 -2.44 7.85
N ASN A 49 8.06 -2.78 8.82
CA ASN A 49 8.34 -3.75 9.88
C ASN A 49 7.47 -5.01 9.78
N ARG A 50 6.94 -5.30 8.59
CA ARG A 50 6.08 -6.46 8.34
C ARG A 50 6.79 -7.44 7.40
N PRO A 51 6.42 -8.74 7.42
CA PRO A 51 7.09 -9.74 6.57
C PRO A 51 6.81 -9.56 5.06
N GLU A 52 5.81 -8.76 4.70
CA GLU A 52 5.46 -8.50 3.31
C GLU A 52 6.49 -7.66 2.56
N GLY A 53 6.86 -8.11 1.37
CA GLY A 53 7.58 -7.28 0.40
C GLY A 53 6.63 -6.41 -0.42
N ILE A 54 7.06 -5.19 -0.72
CA ILE A 54 6.38 -4.30 -1.68
C ILE A 54 6.88 -4.63 -3.09
N ILE A 55 5.95 -4.93 -4.01
CA ILE A 55 6.23 -5.16 -5.43
C ILE A 55 5.79 -3.92 -6.20
N GLU A 56 6.74 -3.10 -6.64
CA GLU A 56 6.49 -1.93 -7.49
C GLU A 56 6.28 -2.36 -8.96
N LEU A 57 5.25 -1.80 -9.59
CA LEU A 57 4.92 -2.03 -10.99
C LEU A 57 5.44 -0.89 -11.88
N PRO A 58 5.85 -1.16 -13.12
CA PRO A 58 6.31 -0.11 -14.06
C PRO A 58 5.29 0.99 -14.36
N THR A 59 4.01 0.71 -14.09
CA THR A 59 2.88 1.62 -14.30
C THR A 59 2.61 2.54 -13.10
N GLY A 60 3.43 2.48 -12.05
CA GLY A 60 3.36 3.39 -10.89
C GLY A 60 2.59 2.83 -9.69
N GLN A 61 1.98 1.65 -9.80
CA GLN A 61 1.33 1.00 -8.66
C GLN A 61 2.32 0.22 -7.80
N ALA A 62 1.92 -0.11 -6.58
CA ALA A 62 2.58 -1.13 -5.77
C ALA A 62 1.60 -2.18 -5.26
N ILE A 63 2.06 -3.43 -5.17
CA ILE A 63 1.31 -4.57 -4.66
C ILE A 63 2.00 -5.12 -3.41
N VAL A 64 1.19 -5.43 -2.40
CA VAL A 64 1.57 -6.29 -1.27
C VAL A 64 0.64 -7.49 -1.23
N VAL A 65 1.21 -8.68 -1.00
CA VAL A 65 0.47 -9.92 -0.78
C VAL A 65 0.51 -10.27 0.70
N LYS A 66 -0.66 -10.36 1.35
CA LYS A 66 -0.76 -10.74 2.76
C LYS A 66 -0.37 -12.21 2.93
N PRO A 67 0.54 -12.57 3.86
CA PRO A 67 0.93 -13.95 4.06
C PRO A 67 -0.24 -14.78 4.59
N SER A 68 -0.10 -16.10 4.46
CA SER A 68 -1.03 -17.08 5.01
C SER A 68 -1.04 -17.11 6.54
#